data_AF-A0A377TT11-F1
#
_entry.id   AF-A0A377TT11-F1
#
_cell.length_a   1.000
_cell.length_b   1.000
_cell.length_c   1.000
_cell.angle_alpha   90.00
_cell.angle_beta   90.00
_cell.angle_gamma   90.00
#
_symmetry.space_group_name_H-M   'P 1'
#
loop_
_entity.id
_entity.type
_entity.pdbx_description
1 polymer ?
#
loop_
_entity_poly.entity_id
_entity_poly.type
_entity_poly.pdbx_seq_one_letter_code
_entity_poly.pdbx_strand_id
1 'polypeptide(L)'
;MFKSNVSCLLGELYEPADPRRDGGFSLMYAAGNIGSIIAPIACGYVQEEYSWAMGFALRPSAWSRAGDFPLRQPSFPAYRRRQPPGAVRAPLPVAELGLAAGIAGYRPLLIAVLFWQEWSVYALIVATAIGLAVLARIYLRAETDKQRKDLRLIVVLTAFSLLFWAFAQQGGSSISLYIDRFVNRHIMSYEVPTAMFQSINAFAVMLCGMVLAWLVKESVNGNRTVRIWGNLPSVWPDERRVLHLTLSARWSAAYGQSSMPLMVLGLAVMGFAELLSTRSRCRRSPALRSRVSLGC
;
A
#
# COMPACT_ATOMS: atom_id res chain seq x y z
N MET A 1 1.60 3.48 13.03
CA MET A 1 0.52 3.63 14.04
C MET A 1 -0.84 3.95 13.42
N PHE A 2 -0.96 4.78 12.37
CA PHE A 2 -2.27 5.07 11.73
C PHE A 2 -2.85 3.89 10.93
N LYS A 3 -2.00 3.11 10.24
CA LYS A 3 -2.44 2.12 9.24
C LYS A 3 -3.35 1.01 9.81
N SER A 4 -3.00 0.41 10.96
CA SER A 4 -3.81 -0.63 11.60
C SER A 4 -5.00 -0.04 12.36
N ASN A 5 -4.79 1.07 13.08
CA ASN A 5 -5.78 1.60 14.02
C ASN A 5 -7.00 2.18 13.31
N VAL A 6 -6.84 2.80 12.13
CA VAL A 6 -7.97 3.33 11.36
C VAL A 6 -8.83 2.22 10.78
N SER A 7 -8.22 1.12 10.32
CA SER A 7 -8.97 -0.04 9.84
C SER A 7 -9.72 -0.75 10.97
N CYS A 8 -9.14 -0.82 12.17
CA CYS A 8 -9.85 -1.32 13.37
C CYS A 8 -11.01 -0.39 13.75
N LEU A 9 -10.77 0.93 13.80
CA LEU A 9 -11.80 1.92 14.14
C LEU A 9 -12.97 1.88 13.15
N LEU A 10 -12.69 1.82 11.84
CA LEU A 10 -13.73 1.68 10.82
C LEU A 10 -14.49 0.36 10.98
N GLY A 11 -13.79 -0.72 11.35
CA GLY A 11 -14.40 -2.02 11.62
C GLY A 11 -15.31 -2.05 12.86
N GLU A 12 -15.06 -1.19 13.84
CA GLU A 12 -15.87 -1.04 15.05
C GLU A 12 -17.07 -0.09 14.86
N LEU A 13 -17.03 0.76 13.84
CA LEU A 13 -18.09 1.73 13.57
C LEU A 13 -19.38 1.09 13.04
N TYR A 14 -19.25 -0.06 12.37
CA TYR A 14 -20.37 -0.82 11.80
C TYR A 14 -20.64 -2.08 12.61
N GLU A 15 -21.93 -2.39 12.78
CA GLU A 15 -22.33 -3.69 13.32
C GLU A 15 -21.94 -4.83 12.36
N PRO A 16 -21.71 -6.06 12.86
CA PRO A 16 -21.27 -7.18 12.02
C PRO A 16 -22.21 -7.53 10.85
N ALA A 17 -23.51 -7.21 10.98
CA ALA A 17 -24.54 -7.50 9.99
C ALA A 17 -24.92 -6.30 9.10
N ASP A 18 -24.29 -5.12 9.27
CA ASP A 18 -24.64 -3.94 8.49
C ASP A 18 -24.10 -4.05 7.04
N PRO A 19 -24.98 -4.02 6.00
CA PRO A 19 -24.56 -4.07 4.60
C PRO A 19 -23.68 -2.87 4.17
N ARG A 20 -23.69 -1.76 4.92
CA ARG A 20 -22.88 -0.57 4.63
C ARG A 20 -21.41 -0.75 4.97
N ARG A 21 -21.06 -1.75 5.77
CA ARG A 21 -19.68 -2.03 6.20
C ARG A 21 -18.75 -2.24 5.01
N ASP A 22 -19.15 -3.06 4.05
CA ASP A 22 -18.35 -3.35 2.85
C ASP A 22 -18.19 -2.09 1.96
N GLY A 23 -19.22 -1.25 1.91
CA GLY A 23 -19.18 0.06 1.24
C GLY A 23 -18.20 1.03 1.92
N GLY A 24 -18.17 1.05 3.24
CA GLY A 24 -17.23 1.87 4.03
C GLY A 24 -15.77 1.49 3.78
N PHE A 25 -15.44 0.19 3.78
CA PHE A 25 -14.08 -0.27 3.43
C PHE A 25 -13.71 0.04 1.97
N SER A 26 -14.68 -0.01 1.05
CA SER A 26 -14.47 0.34 -0.36
C SER A 26 -14.18 1.84 -0.54
N LEU A 27 -14.89 2.70 0.20
CA LEU A 27 -14.64 4.15 0.20
C LEU A 27 -13.26 4.50 0.76
N MET A 28 -12.84 3.82 1.84
CA MET A 28 -11.49 3.98 2.39
C MET A 28 -10.41 3.63 1.37
N TYR A 29 -10.62 2.55 0.60
CA TYR A 29 -9.72 2.16 -0.47
C TYR A 29 -9.68 3.18 -1.61
N ALA A 30 -10.84 3.68 -2.05
CA ALA A 30 -10.93 4.72 -3.07
C ALA A 30 -10.23 6.01 -2.63
N ALA A 31 -10.49 6.48 -1.40
CA ALA A 31 -9.86 7.68 -0.84
C ALA A 31 -8.33 7.54 -0.76
N GLY A 32 -7.83 6.37 -0.36
CA GLY A 32 -6.39 6.10 -0.32
C GLY A 32 -5.72 6.20 -1.71
N ASN A 33 -6.35 5.62 -2.74
CA ASN A 33 -5.83 5.69 -4.10
C ASN A 33 -5.90 7.11 -4.68
N ILE A 34 -7.00 7.85 -4.44
CA ILE A 34 -7.11 9.26 -4.84
C ILE A 34 -6.00 10.09 -4.19
N GLY A 35 -5.74 9.90 -2.89
CA GLY A 35 -4.62 10.55 -2.21
C GLY A 35 -3.27 10.22 -2.84
N SER A 36 -3.06 8.96 -3.23
CA SER A 36 -1.84 8.51 -3.90
C SER A 36 -1.69 9.03 -5.34
N ILE A 37 -2.77 9.47 -5.99
CA ILE A 37 -2.73 10.12 -7.31
C ILE A 37 -2.40 11.61 -7.14
N ILE A 38 -3.08 12.29 -6.21
CA ILE A 38 -2.95 13.74 -6.04
C ILE A 38 -1.61 14.13 -5.42
N ALA A 39 -1.14 13.38 -4.41
CA ALA A 39 0.03 13.78 -3.65
C ALA A 39 1.32 13.89 -4.48
N PRO A 40 1.69 12.93 -5.34
CA PRO A 40 2.93 13.04 -6.13
C PRO A 40 2.85 14.12 -7.21
N ILE A 41 1.65 14.41 -7.77
CA ILE A 41 1.44 15.50 -8.72
C ILE A 41 1.67 16.84 -8.01
N ALA A 42 1.00 17.05 -6.88
CA ALA A 42 1.09 18.31 -6.14
C ALA A 42 2.51 18.55 -5.60
N CYS A 43 3.14 17.53 -5.01
CA CYS A 43 4.52 17.64 -4.52
C CYS A 43 5.52 17.82 -5.68
N GLY A 44 5.35 17.11 -6.80
CA GLY A 44 6.22 17.21 -7.96
C GLY A 44 6.19 18.60 -8.59
N TYR A 45 4.99 19.16 -8.78
CA TYR A 45 4.80 20.50 -9.35
C TYR A 45 5.44 21.59 -8.47
N VAL A 46 5.16 21.56 -7.16
CA VAL A 46 5.70 22.55 -6.22
C VAL A 46 7.21 22.44 -6.04
N GLN A 47 7.76 21.23 -6.15
CA GLN A 47 9.20 21.02 -6.08
C GLN A 47 9.93 21.71 -7.25
N GLU A 48 9.36 21.69 -8.45
CA GLU A 48 9.96 22.24 -9.65
C GLU A 48 9.80 23.77 -9.75
N GLU A 49 8.62 24.30 -9.43
CA GLU A 49 8.39 25.76 -9.51
C GLU A 49 8.98 26.55 -8.34
N TYR A 50 9.00 26.00 -7.13
CA TYR A 50 9.38 26.75 -5.93
C TYR A 50 10.70 26.26 -5.35
N SER A 51 10.69 25.08 -4.75
CA SER A 51 11.88 24.45 -4.15
C SER A 51 11.52 23.08 -3.57
N TRP A 52 12.56 22.27 -3.38
CA TRP A 52 12.48 21.02 -2.62
C TRP A 52 11.86 21.18 -1.23
N ALA A 53 12.22 22.26 -0.51
CA ALA A 53 11.69 22.52 0.83
C ALA A 53 10.16 22.71 0.80
N MET A 54 9.65 23.45 -0.19
CA MET A 54 8.21 23.66 -0.36
C MET A 54 7.48 22.38 -0.79
N GLY A 55 8.10 21.55 -1.62
CA GLY A 55 7.57 20.22 -1.96
C GLY A 55 7.38 19.32 -0.73
N PHE A 56 8.34 19.34 0.20
CA PHE A 56 8.20 18.62 1.48
C PHE A 56 7.22 19.30 2.45
N ALA A 57 7.17 20.64 2.47
CA ALA A 57 6.30 21.44 3.35
C ALA A 57 4.82 21.45 2.91
N LEU A 58 4.52 21.09 1.66
CA LEU A 58 3.15 20.89 1.17
C LEU A 58 2.39 19.85 2.01
N ARG A 59 3.09 18.80 2.46
CA ARG A 59 2.48 17.69 3.21
C ARG A 59 2.02 18.12 4.62
N PRO A 60 2.83 18.82 5.43
CA PRO A 60 2.38 19.44 6.69
C PRO A 60 1.27 20.48 6.52
N SER A 61 1.37 21.35 5.51
CA SER A 61 0.41 22.45 5.31
C SER A 61 -0.97 21.99 4.83
N ALA A 62 -1.04 20.88 4.09
CA ALA A 62 -2.31 20.23 3.76
C ALA A 62 -2.97 19.58 4.99
N TRP A 63 -2.19 18.99 5.91
CA TRP A 63 -2.71 18.38 7.14
C TRP A 63 -3.21 19.43 8.13
N SER A 64 -2.50 20.57 8.26
CA SER A 64 -2.95 21.67 9.12
C SER A 64 -4.27 22.27 8.62
N ARG A 65 -4.41 22.48 7.31
CA ARG A 65 -5.65 23.02 6.72
C ARG A 65 -6.81 22.03 6.73
N ALA A 66 -6.55 20.72 6.73
CA ALA A 66 -7.57 19.69 6.93
C ALA A 66 -8.08 19.65 8.39
N GLY A 67 -7.28 20.10 9.36
CA GLY A 67 -7.70 20.29 10.75
C GLY A 67 -8.67 21.45 10.96
N ASP A 68 -8.60 22.47 10.09
CA ASP A 68 -9.52 23.62 10.08
C ASP A 68 -10.83 23.33 9.33
N PHE A 69 -10.89 22.23 8.57
CA PHE A 69 -12.18 21.73 8.12
C PHE A 69 -12.95 21.35 9.37
N PRO A 70 -14.17 21.89 9.60
CA PRO A 70 -14.97 21.49 10.74
C PRO A 70 -15.37 20.03 10.51
N LEU A 71 -14.49 19.11 10.92
CA LEU A 71 -14.80 17.75 11.22
C LEU A 71 -15.77 17.87 12.38
N ARG A 72 -17.04 18.09 12.06
CA ARG A 72 -18.18 17.86 12.93
C ARG A 72 -18.00 16.41 13.33
N GLN A 73 -17.30 16.18 14.45
CA GLN A 73 -17.07 14.86 14.98
C GLN A 73 -18.47 14.31 15.19
N PRO A 74 -18.95 13.38 14.34
CA PRO A 74 -20.22 12.75 14.63
C PRO A 74 -19.92 12.05 15.95
N SER A 75 -20.63 12.43 17.00
CA SER A 75 -20.51 11.75 18.28
C SER A 75 -20.86 10.29 18.02
N PHE A 76 -19.85 9.43 17.83
CA PHE A 76 -20.02 8.02 17.48
C PHE A 76 -20.45 7.29 18.76
N PRO A 77 -21.76 7.08 19.00
CA PRO A 77 -22.24 6.61 20.29
C PRO A 77 -21.83 5.14 20.50
N ALA A 78 -21.62 4.41 19.40
CA ALA A 78 -21.19 3.01 19.38
C ALA A 78 -19.75 2.81 19.88
N TYR A 79 -18.81 3.72 19.57
CA TYR A 79 -17.41 3.61 20.01
C TYR A 79 -17.27 3.75 21.54
N ARG A 80 -18.11 4.61 22.15
CA ARG A 80 -18.11 4.83 23.60
C ARG A 80 -18.54 3.59 24.42
N ARG A 81 -19.23 2.62 23.82
CA ARG A 81 -19.76 1.43 24.54
C ARG A 81 -18.76 0.28 24.73
N ARG A 82 -17.57 0.30 24.13
CA ARG A 82 -16.58 -0.81 24.19
C ARG A 82 -15.30 -0.51 24.98
N GLN A 83 -15.21 0.63 25.67
CA GLN A 83 -14.09 0.86 26.57
C GLN A 83 -14.15 -0.12 27.75
N PRO A 84 -13.05 -0.81 28.12
CA PRO A 84 -13.04 -1.69 29.28
C PRO A 84 -13.39 -0.89 30.55
N PRO A 85 -14.21 -1.46 31.46
CA PRO A 85 -14.55 -0.79 32.72
C PRO A 85 -13.29 -0.73 33.59
N GLY A 86 -12.62 0.43 33.61
CA GLY A 86 -11.37 0.62 34.37
C GLY A 86 -10.32 1.52 33.73
N ALA A 87 -10.61 2.22 32.62
CA ALA A 87 -9.68 3.20 32.06
C ALA A 87 -9.51 4.41 33.01
N VAL A 88 -8.51 4.33 33.88
CA VAL A 88 -8.05 5.44 34.73
C VAL A 88 -7.74 6.63 33.83
N ARG A 89 -8.51 7.72 33.97
CA ARG A 89 -8.24 9.00 33.33
C ARG A 89 -6.96 9.57 33.94
N ALA A 90 -5.81 9.29 33.34
CA ALA A 90 -4.60 10.04 33.65
C ALA A 90 -4.82 11.53 33.32
N PRO A 91 -4.23 12.48 34.06
CA PRO A 91 -4.38 13.91 33.79
C PRO A 91 -3.84 14.21 32.38
N LEU A 92 -4.76 14.64 31.51
CA LEU A 92 -4.66 14.61 30.06
C LEU A 92 -3.60 15.52 29.38
N PRO A 93 -3.06 16.62 29.94
CA PRO A 93 -2.15 17.46 29.14
C PRO A 93 -0.68 16.97 29.17
N VAL A 94 -0.17 16.49 30.32
CA VAL A 94 1.27 16.18 30.45
C VAL A 94 1.62 14.80 29.88
N ALA A 95 0.72 13.82 30.04
CA ALA A 95 0.91 12.48 29.49
C ALA A 95 0.82 12.45 27.96
N GLU A 96 -0.12 13.22 27.37
CA GLU A 96 -0.24 13.34 25.92
C GLU A 96 0.90 14.18 25.32
N LEU A 97 1.31 15.28 25.97
CA LEU A 97 2.43 16.10 25.51
C LEU A 97 3.77 15.34 25.64
N GLY A 98 3.95 14.58 26.72
CA GLY A 98 5.13 13.73 26.92
C GLY A 98 5.19 12.56 25.93
N LEU A 99 4.06 11.94 25.60
CA LEU A 99 3.99 10.90 24.58
C LEU A 99 4.17 11.47 23.16
N ALA A 100 3.59 12.63 22.87
CA ALA A 100 3.75 13.32 21.59
C ALA A 100 5.20 13.80 21.39
N ALA A 101 5.81 14.40 22.40
CA ALA A 101 7.23 14.80 22.40
C ALA A 101 8.14 13.57 22.32
N GLY A 102 7.80 12.49 23.04
CA GLY A 102 8.49 11.21 22.94
C GLY A 102 8.44 10.63 21.53
N ILE A 103 7.27 10.62 20.87
CA ILE A 103 7.12 10.17 19.48
C ILE A 103 7.82 11.12 18.50
N ALA A 104 7.78 12.43 18.74
CA ALA A 104 8.39 13.46 17.90
C ALA A 104 9.91 13.48 17.98
N GLY A 105 10.51 13.11 19.13
CA GLY A 105 11.95 12.95 19.29
C GLY A 105 12.45 11.55 18.92
N TYR A 106 11.72 10.51 19.30
CA TYR A 106 12.07 9.11 19.03
C TYR A 106 12.10 8.79 17.53
N ARG A 107 11.17 9.33 16.73
CA ARG A 107 11.12 9.08 15.28
C ARG A 107 12.34 9.60 14.51
N PRO A 108 12.73 10.88 14.60
CA PRO A 108 13.93 11.37 13.94
C PRO A 108 15.19 10.75 14.53
N LEU A 109 15.23 10.44 15.84
CA LEU A 109 16.34 9.72 16.46
C LEU A 109 16.49 8.30 15.89
N LEU A 110 15.40 7.53 15.78
CA LEU A 110 15.42 6.21 15.15
C LEU A 110 15.87 6.29 13.70
N ILE A 111 15.36 7.26 12.94
CA ILE A 111 15.71 7.44 11.54
C ILE A 111 17.20 7.80 11.42
N ALA A 112 17.70 8.75 12.22
CA ALA A 112 19.09 9.15 12.23
C ALA A 112 20.02 7.98 12.63
N VAL A 113 19.67 7.22 13.67
CA VAL A 113 20.44 6.04 14.12
C VAL A 113 20.42 4.93 13.07
N LEU A 114 19.28 4.66 12.43
CA LEU A 114 19.17 3.65 11.38
C LEU A 114 19.90 4.06 10.08
N PHE A 115 20.05 5.36 9.81
CA PHE A 115 20.68 5.88 8.59
C PHE A 115 22.18 6.11 8.70
N TRP A 116 22.77 6.20 9.91
CA TRP A 116 24.15 6.72 10.02
C TRP A 116 25.23 5.73 9.55
N GLN A 117 25.00 4.41 9.59
CA GLN A 117 26.08 3.40 9.42
C GLN A 117 25.55 2.00 8.99
N GLU A 118 24.62 1.90 8.03
CA GLU A 118 24.05 0.60 7.57
C GLU A 118 23.24 -0.22 8.60
N TRP A 119 22.97 0.31 9.79
CA TRP A 119 22.18 -0.33 10.86
C TRP A 119 20.79 -0.78 10.41
N SER A 120 20.23 -0.15 9.39
CA SER A 120 18.97 -0.55 8.75
C SER A 120 19.00 -1.99 8.21
N VAL A 121 20.11 -2.42 7.62
CA VAL A 121 20.27 -3.78 7.08
C VAL A 121 20.31 -4.80 8.21
N TYR A 122 21.08 -4.53 9.26
CA TYR A 122 21.15 -5.40 10.44
C TYR A 122 19.80 -5.52 11.16
N ALA A 123 19.08 -4.40 11.32
CA ALA A 123 17.74 -4.42 11.90
C ALA A 123 16.75 -5.26 11.07
N LEU A 124 16.82 -5.17 9.73
CA LEU A 124 16.02 -5.99 8.82
C LEU A 124 16.39 -7.47 8.89
N ILE A 125 17.68 -7.81 9.02
CA ILE A 125 18.13 -9.19 9.22
C ILE A 125 17.55 -9.76 10.52
N VAL A 126 17.64 -9.03 11.63
CA VAL A 126 17.08 -9.46 12.93
C VAL A 126 15.57 -9.65 12.83
N ALA A 127 14.84 -8.71 12.23
CA ALA A 127 13.39 -8.82 12.03
C ALA A 127 13.02 -10.04 11.17
N THR A 128 13.78 -10.32 10.12
CA THR A 128 13.59 -11.47 9.24
C THR A 128 13.87 -12.78 9.98
N ALA A 129 14.94 -12.84 10.77
CA ALA A 129 15.29 -13.99 11.59
C ALA A 129 14.19 -14.31 12.62
N ILE A 130 13.64 -13.29 13.30
CA ILE A 130 12.50 -13.45 14.21
C ILE A 130 11.27 -13.98 13.46
N GLY A 131 10.95 -13.41 12.28
CA GLY A 131 9.83 -13.85 11.45
C GLY A 131 9.95 -15.33 11.04
N LEU A 132 11.13 -15.74 10.60
CA LEU A 132 11.43 -17.13 10.25
C LEU A 132 11.37 -18.06 11.47
N ALA A 133 11.87 -17.63 12.63
CA ALA A 133 11.80 -18.41 13.86
C ALA A 133 10.35 -18.64 14.32
N VAL A 134 9.50 -17.61 14.25
CA VAL A 134 8.06 -17.73 14.55
C VAL A 134 7.39 -18.66 13.56
N LEU A 135 7.67 -18.53 12.28
CA LEU A 135 7.13 -19.40 11.23
C LEU A 135 7.55 -20.86 11.43
N ALA A 136 8.82 -21.11 11.76
CA ALA A 136 9.35 -22.42 12.07
C ALA A 136 8.69 -23.01 13.32
N ARG A 137 8.49 -22.22 14.37
CA ARG A 137 7.74 -22.65 15.57
C ARG A 137 6.30 -23.04 15.25
N ILE A 138 5.62 -22.29 14.38
CA ILE A 138 4.25 -22.62 13.93
C ILE A 138 4.26 -23.92 13.11
N TYR A 139 5.27 -24.13 12.26
CA TYR A 139 5.41 -25.35 11.47
C TYR A 139 5.67 -26.58 12.34
N LEU A 140 6.55 -26.48 13.33
CA LEU A 140 6.87 -27.57 14.25
C LEU A 140 5.70 -27.93 15.17
N ARG A 141 4.83 -26.97 15.53
CA ARG A 141 3.61 -27.21 16.32
C ARG A 141 2.43 -27.75 15.48
N ALA A 142 2.57 -27.86 14.16
CA ALA A 142 1.50 -28.38 13.30
C ALA A 142 1.47 -29.92 13.37
N GLU A 143 0.52 -30.46 14.11
CA GLU A 143 0.34 -31.91 14.30
C GLU A 143 -0.48 -32.56 13.19
N THR A 144 -1.36 -31.83 12.50
CA THR A 144 -2.25 -32.39 11.46
C THR A 144 -1.70 -32.22 10.04
N ASP A 145 -1.77 -33.26 9.20
CA ASP A 145 -1.33 -33.21 7.79
C ASP A 145 -2.04 -32.15 6.94
N LYS A 146 -3.32 -31.89 7.24
CA LYS A 146 -4.10 -30.83 6.59
C LYS A 146 -3.53 -29.44 6.91
N GLN A 147 -3.18 -29.18 8.17
CA GLN A 147 -2.57 -27.92 8.61
C GLN A 147 -1.20 -27.70 7.96
N ARG A 148 -0.39 -28.76 7.80
CA ARG A 148 0.91 -28.69 7.13
C ARG A 148 0.80 -28.36 5.64
N LYS A 149 -0.26 -28.82 4.96
CA LYS A 149 -0.54 -28.46 3.55
C LYS A 149 -0.95 -27.00 3.42
N ASP A 150 -1.86 -26.52 4.28
CA ASP A 150 -2.30 -25.12 4.29
C ASP A 150 -1.15 -24.17 4.66
N LEU A 151 -0.32 -24.54 5.62
CA LEU A 151 0.84 -23.75 6.02
C LEU A 151 1.89 -23.67 4.91
N ARG A 152 2.19 -24.77 4.21
CA ARG A 152 3.06 -24.76 3.02
C ARG A 152 2.51 -23.82 1.94
N LEU A 153 1.20 -23.81 1.71
CA LEU A 153 0.57 -22.88 0.78
C LEU A 153 0.80 -21.42 1.20
N ILE A 154 0.65 -21.10 2.49
CA ILE A 154 0.89 -19.73 3.01
C ILE A 154 2.36 -19.31 2.81
N VAL A 155 3.32 -20.20 3.07
CA VAL A 155 4.75 -19.91 2.86
C VAL A 155 5.03 -19.60 1.39
N VAL A 156 4.54 -20.44 0.48
CA VAL A 156 4.68 -20.23 -0.97
C VAL A 156 4.03 -18.92 -1.41
N LEU A 157 2.80 -18.63 -0.96
CA LEU A 157 2.11 -17.37 -1.26
C LEU A 157 2.84 -16.15 -0.70
N THR A 158 3.46 -16.28 0.48
CA THR A 158 4.25 -15.20 1.10
C THR A 158 5.52 -14.95 0.31
N ALA A 159 6.22 -16.01 -0.14
CA ALA A 159 7.40 -15.88 -0.99
C ALA A 159 7.08 -15.19 -2.32
N PHE A 160 6.01 -15.60 -3.02
CA PHE A 160 5.56 -14.91 -4.23
C PHE A 160 5.15 -13.46 -3.96
N SER A 161 4.47 -13.19 -2.85
CA SER A 161 4.14 -11.82 -2.44
C SER A 161 5.38 -10.98 -2.17
N LEU A 162 6.42 -11.54 -1.55
CA LEU A 162 7.67 -10.84 -1.28
C LEU A 162 8.36 -10.43 -2.59
N LEU A 163 8.45 -11.36 -3.54
CA LEU A 163 9.00 -11.09 -4.87
C LEU A 163 8.20 -10.01 -5.61
N PHE A 164 6.88 -10.13 -5.62
CA PHE A 164 5.98 -9.13 -6.19
C PHE A 164 6.24 -7.73 -5.60
N TRP A 165 6.24 -7.61 -4.27
CA TRP A 165 6.46 -6.31 -3.62
C TRP A 165 7.88 -5.80 -3.82
N ALA A 166 8.89 -6.67 -3.93
CA ALA A 166 10.26 -6.26 -4.25
C ALA A 166 10.33 -5.58 -5.62
N PHE A 167 9.70 -6.17 -6.65
CA PHE A 167 9.62 -5.56 -7.98
C PHE A 167 8.75 -4.30 -8.01
N ALA A 168 7.64 -4.29 -7.28
CA ALA A 168 6.78 -3.12 -7.12
C ALA A 168 7.54 -1.92 -6.51
N GLN A 169 8.34 -2.16 -5.47
CA GLN A 169 9.12 -1.12 -4.80
C GLN A 169 10.25 -0.53 -5.66
N GLN A 170 10.73 -1.26 -6.68
CA GLN A 170 11.68 -0.70 -7.65
C GLN A 170 11.08 0.45 -8.49
N GLY A 171 9.75 0.54 -8.60
CA GLY A 171 9.06 1.65 -9.24
C GLY A 171 9.37 3.02 -8.61
N GLY A 172 9.50 3.07 -7.29
CA GLY A 172 9.79 4.30 -6.54
C GLY A 172 11.27 4.67 -6.45
N SER A 173 12.18 3.80 -6.88
CA SER A 173 13.63 3.97 -6.73
C SER A 173 14.33 3.93 -8.09
N SER A 174 14.78 2.75 -8.53
CA SER A 174 15.58 2.58 -9.75
C SER A 174 14.89 3.14 -11.00
N ILE A 175 13.57 2.96 -11.10
CA ILE A 175 12.82 3.41 -12.28
C ILE A 175 12.58 4.91 -12.24
N SER A 176 12.42 5.50 -11.06
CA SER A 176 12.37 6.96 -10.91
C SER A 176 13.68 7.60 -11.37
N LEU A 177 14.84 7.03 -11.02
CA LEU A 177 16.15 7.49 -11.50
C LEU A 177 16.37 7.23 -13.00
N TYR A 178 15.87 6.11 -13.52
CA TYR A 178 15.94 5.83 -14.95
C TYR A 178 15.13 6.86 -15.76
N ILE A 179 13.94 7.23 -15.28
CA ILE A 179 13.09 8.26 -15.89
C ILE A 179 13.80 9.61 -15.92
N ASP A 180 14.51 9.96 -14.86
CA ASP A 180 15.25 11.22 -14.77
C ASP A 180 16.41 11.30 -15.77
N ARG A 181 17.10 10.17 -16.03
CA ARG A 181 18.33 10.14 -16.82
C ARG A 181 18.16 9.78 -18.28
N PHE A 182 17.16 8.96 -18.63
CA PHE A 182 17.07 8.30 -19.94
C PHE A 182 15.71 8.45 -20.64
N VAL A 183 14.74 9.11 -20.00
CA VAL A 183 13.41 9.34 -20.60
C VAL A 183 13.29 10.81 -20.94
N ASN A 184 12.81 11.11 -22.15
CA ASN A 184 12.47 12.48 -22.51
C ASN A 184 11.21 12.91 -21.75
N ARG A 185 11.35 13.84 -20.80
CA ARG A 185 10.27 14.34 -19.93
C ARG A 185 9.66 15.66 -20.41
N HIS A 186 10.10 16.19 -21.54
CA HIS A 186 9.56 17.44 -22.08
C HIS A 186 8.23 17.16 -22.80
N ILE A 187 7.13 17.64 -22.22
CA ILE A 187 5.86 17.75 -22.94
C ILE A 187 5.77 19.17 -23.45
N MET A 188 5.98 19.33 -24.77
CA MET A 188 6.00 20.61 -25.46
C MET A 188 7.06 21.58 -24.90
N SER A 189 6.72 22.35 -23.85
CA SER A 189 7.58 23.36 -23.20
C SER A 189 7.70 23.17 -21.68
N TYR A 190 7.08 22.14 -21.10
CA TYR A 190 7.12 21.85 -19.67
C TYR A 190 7.89 20.56 -19.42
N GLU A 191 8.83 20.59 -18.48
CA GLU A 191 9.52 19.39 -18.02
C GLU A 191 8.66 18.73 -16.94
N VAL A 192 8.33 17.44 -17.11
CA VAL A 192 7.49 16.74 -16.13
C VAL A 192 8.35 16.14 -15.03
N PRO A 193 8.13 16.48 -13.74
CA PRO A 193 8.87 15.91 -12.63
C PRO A 193 8.72 14.39 -12.53
N THR A 194 9.81 13.69 -12.19
CA THR A 194 9.82 12.23 -12.03
C THR A 194 8.86 11.73 -10.95
N ALA A 195 8.57 12.54 -9.94
CA ALA A 195 7.62 12.23 -8.88
C ALA A 195 6.19 12.02 -9.42
N MET A 196 5.80 12.77 -10.46
CA MET A 196 4.45 12.66 -11.04
C MET A 196 4.18 11.29 -11.65
N PHE A 197 5.22 10.57 -12.08
CA PHE A 197 5.09 9.23 -12.64
C PHE A 197 4.60 8.20 -11.61
N GLN A 198 4.76 8.45 -10.31
CA GLN A 198 4.21 7.57 -9.26
C GLN A 198 2.67 7.61 -9.24
N SER A 199 2.06 8.72 -9.66
CA SER A 199 0.61 8.86 -9.76
C SER A 199 0.02 7.99 -10.86
N ILE A 200 0.79 7.65 -11.89
CA ILE A 200 0.38 6.74 -12.97
C ILE A 200 0.07 5.35 -12.40
N ASN A 201 0.89 4.87 -11.46
CA ASN A 201 0.66 3.57 -10.82
C ASN A 201 -0.70 3.56 -10.09
N ALA A 202 -0.94 4.54 -9.22
CA ALA A 202 -2.18 4.65 -8.47
C ALA A 202 -3.41 4.88 -9.37
N PHE A 203 -3.25 5.65 -10.45
CA PHE A 203 -4.30 5.85 -11.45
C PHE A 203 -4.66 4.55 -12.16
N ALA A 204 -3.66 3.77 -12.58
CA ALA A 204 -3.87 2.48 -13.22
C ALA A 204 -4.57 1.48 -12.27
N VAL A 205 -4.14 1.40 -11.00
CA VAL A 205 -4.83 0.57 -9.98
C VAL A 205 -6.31 0.95 -9.87
N MET A 206 -6.61 2.25 -9.83
CA MET A 206 -7.98 2.75 -9.69
C MET A 206 -8.83 2.44 -10.93
N LEU A 207 -8.33 2.75 -12.13
CA LEU A 207 -9.03 2.50 -13.39
C LEU A 207 -9.28 1.02 -13.59
N CYS A 208 -8.25 0.19 -13.40
CA CYS A 208 -8.38 -1.25 -13.49
C CYS A 208 -9.32 -1.81 -12.42
N GLY A 209 -9.33 -1.22 -11.21
CA GLY A 209 -10.26 -1.56 -10.14
C GLY A 209 -11.71 -1.35 -10.54
N MET A 210 -12.00 -0.18 -11.14
CA MET A 210 -13.34 0.15 -11.65
C MET A 210 -13.77 -0.81 -12.77
N VAL A 211 -12.89 -1.05 -13.75
CA VAL A 211 -13.17 -1.98 -14.86
C VAL A 211 -13.41 -3.40 -14.35
N LEU A 212 -12.60 -3.88 -13.41
CA LEU A 212 -12.76 -5.22 -12.83
C LEU A 212 -14.04 -5.34 -12.01
N ALA A 213 -14.41 -4.30 -11.27
CA ALA A 213 -15.67 -4.27 -10.52
C ALA A 213 -16.88 -4.32 -11.46
N TRP A 214 -16.82 -3.59 -12.58
CA TRP A 214 -17.83 -3.62 -13.63
C TRP A 214 -17.92 -5.00 -14.30
N LEU A 215 -16.80 -5.56 -14.76
CA LEU A 215 -16.75 -6.89 -15.40
C LEU A 215 -17.26 -8.02 -14.49
N VAL A 216 -17.01 -7.93 -13.18
CA VAL A 216 -17.48 -8.94 -12.22
C VAL A 216 -18.98 -8.83 -11.96
N LYS A 217 -19.57 -7.63 -12.10
CA LYS A 217 -21.02 -7.44 -12.06
C LYS A 217 -21.71 -8.13 -13.25
N GLU A 218 -21.05 -8.15 -14.41
CA GLU A 218 -21.51 -8.86 -15.62
C GLU A 218 -21.35 -10.40 -15.50
N SER A 219 -20.28 -10.87 -14.86
CA SER A 219 -19.86 -12.29 -14.85
C SER A 219 -20.50 -13.16 -13.74
N VAL A 220 -21.73 -12.85 -13.32
CA VAL A 220 -22.44 -13.62 -12.27
C VAL A 220 -23.01 -14.96 -12.78
N ASN A 221 -23.00 -15.22 -14.09
CA ASN A 221 -23.34 -16.53 -14.66
C ASN A 221 -22.11 -17.33 -15.10
N GLY A 222 -21.72 -18.29 -14.24
CA GLY A 222 -21.14 -19.58 -14.67
C GLY A 222 -19.67 -19.60 -15.12
N ASN A 223 -18.71 -19.61 -14.19
CA ASN A 223 -17.70 -20.69 -14.07
C ASN A 223 -16.73 -20.46 -12.89
N ARG A 224 -16.54 -21.46 -12.02
CA ARG A 224 -15.64 -21.36 -10.85
C ARG A 224 -14.14 -21.37 -11.23
N THR A 225 -13.79 -21.90 -12.40
CA THR A 225 -12.42 -22.13 -12.89
C THR A 225 -11.75 -20.87 -13.45
N VAL A 226 -12.48 -20.03 -14.21
CA VAL A 226 -12.01 -18.72 -14.71
C VAL A 226 -11.67 -17.77 -13.54
N ARG A 227 -12.38 -17.93 -12.43
CA ARG A 227 -12.24 -17.13 -11.20
C ARG A 227 -10.96 -17.43 -10.40
N ILE A 228 -10.34 -18.59 -10.62
CA ILE A 228 -9.08 -19.01 -9.97
C ILE A 228 -7.89 -18.72 -10.89
N TRP A 229 -8.03 -18.98 -12.19
CA TRP A 229 -7.00 -18.69 -13.20
C TRP A 229 -6.72 -17.19 -13.39
N GLY A 230 -7.74 -16.32 -13.24
CA GLY A 230 -7.56 -14.86 -13.29
C GLY A 230 -6.82 -14.23 -12.10
N ASN A 231 -6.53 -15.00 -11.03
CA ASN A 231 -5.83 -14.51 -9.83
C ASN A 231 -4.39 -15.06 -9.70
N LEU A 232 -3.91 -15.86 -10.66
CA LEU A 232 -2.76 -16.75 -10.46
C LEU A 232 -1.57 -16.56 -11.40
N PRO A 233 -1.43 -15.39 -12.07
CA PRO A 233 -0.11 -14.79 -11.96
C PRO A 233 -0.19 -13.27 -11.86
N SER A 234 -0.19 -12.75 -10.65
CA SER A 234 0.23 -11.37 -10.39
C SER A 234 1.69 -11.11 -10.79
N VAL A 235 2.48 -12.17 -11.02
CA VAL A 235 3.89 -12.11 -11.43
C VAL A 235 4.06 -11.86 -12.93
N TRP A 236 3.13 -12.36 -13.77
CA TRP A 236 3.25 -12.27 -15.23
C TRP A 236 3.23 -10.84 -15.78
N PRO A 237 2.43 -9.90 -15.23
CA PRO A 237 2.51 -8.50 -15.64
C PRO A 237 3.81 -7.81 -15.19
N ASP A 238 4.39 -8.18 -14.05
CA ASP A 238 5.67 -7.63 -13.57
C ASP A 238 6.87 -8.13 -14.39
N GLU A 239 6.88 -9.40 -14.79
CA GLU A 239 7.87 -9.94 -15.72
C GLU A 239 7.77 -9.26 -17.09
N ARG A 240 6.54 -9.04 -17.59
CA ARG A 240 6.29 -8.27 -18.80
C ARG A 240 6.75 -6.82 -18.67
N ARG A 241 6.66 -6.21 -17.50
CA ARG A 241 7.19 -4.87 -17.24
C ARG A 241 8.71 -4.82 -17.30
N VAL A 242 9.41 -5.76 -16.68
CA VAL A 242 10.89 -5.82 -16.75
C VAL A 242 11.33 -6.02 -18.20
N LEU A 243 10.63 -6.90 -18.94
CA LEU A 243 10.88 -7.09 -20.37
C LEU A 243 10.60 -5.81 -21.18
N HIS A 244 9.49 -5.12 -20.88
CA HIS A 244 9.11 -3.88 -21.55
C HIS A 244 10.10 -2.76 -21.27
N LEU A 245 10.56 -2.60 -20.01
CA LEU A 245 11.57 -1.63 -19.62
C LEU A 245 12.94 -1.97 -20.21
N THR A 246 13.29 -3.26 -20.31
CA THR A 246 14.51 -3.70 -20.99
C THR A 246 14.44 -3.38 -22.48
N LEU A 247 13.28 -3.56 -23.11
CA LEU A 247 13.05 -3.17 -24.50
C LEU A 247 13.14 -1.64 -24.66
N SER A 248 12.54 -0.87 -23.74
CA SER A 248 12.61 0.60 -23.67
C SER A 248 14.04 1.10 -23.47
N ALA A 249 14.84 0.41 -22.67
CA ALA A 249 16.25 0.71 -22.41
C ALA A 249 17.13 0.36 -23.61
N ARG A 250 16.86 -0.75 -24.30
CA ARG A 250 17.54 -1.09 -25.55
C ARG A 250 17.21 -0.08 -26.66
N TRP A 251 15.96 0.36 -26.73
CA TRP A 251 15.55 1.43 -27.64
C TRP A 251 16.24 2.76 -27.28
N SER A 252 16.29 3.11 -25.99
CA SER A 252 17.02 4.28 -25.50
C SER A 252 18.52 4.21 -25.76
N ALA A 253 19.13 3.03 -25.71
CA ALA A 253 20.54 2.85 -26.03
C ALA A 253 20.82 2.98 -27.54
N ALA A 254 19.85 2.64 -28.40
CA ALA A 254 19.97 2.77 -29.85
C ALA A 254 19.70 4.20 -30.34
N TYR A 255 18.79 4.94 -29.70
CA TYR A 255 18.32 6.27 -30.15
C TYR A 255 18.61 7.42 -29.16
N GLY A 256 19.34 7.16 -28.07
CA GLY A 256 19.76 8.14 -27.06
C GLY A 256 18.71 8.47 -25.99
N GLN A 257 17.40 8.39 -26.29
CA GLN A 257 16.31 8.72 -25.37
C GLN A 257 15.15 7.72 -25.48
N SER A 258 14.54 7.36 -24.36
CA SER A 258 13.32 6.55 -24.32
C SER A 258 12.07 7.44 -24.39
N SER A 259 11.02 6.97 -25.07
CA SER A 259 9.78 7.73 -25.21
C SER A 259 8.93 7.70 -23.94
N MET A 260 8.43 8.86 -23.51
CA MET A 260 7.56 9.00 -22.32
C MET A 260 6.34 8.06 -22.33
N PRO A 261 5.57 7.91 -23.43
CA PRO A 261 4.36 7.07 -23.43
C PRO A 261 4.66 5.59 -23.16
N LEU A 262 5.82 5.12 -23.61
CA LEU A 262 6.28 3.74 -23.42
C LEU A 262 6.52 3.44 -21.92
N MET A 263 7.09 4.42 -21.21
CA MET A 263 7.28 4.36 -19.76
C MET A 263 5.95 4.39 -19.00
N VAL A 264 5.05 5.31 -19.40
CA VAL A 264 3.70 5.43 -18.82
C VAL A 264 2.96 4.09 -18.93
N LEU A 265 3.04 3.43 -20.08
CA LEU A 265 2.43 2.12 -20.30
C LEU A 265 3.03 1.04 -19.38
N GLY A 266 4.36 1.01 -19.23
CA GLY A 266 5.03 0.09 -18.31
C GLY A 266 4.62 0.28 -16.84
N LEU A 267 4.44 1.52 -16.40
CA LEU A 267 3.94 1.84 -15.05
C LEU A 267 2.44 1.52 -14.88
N ALA A 268 1.64 1.69 -15.94
CA ALA A 268 0.23 1.33 -15.91
C ALA A 268 0.03 -0.19 -15.80
N VAL A 269 0.85 -0.98 -16.51
CA VAL A 269 0.84 -2.45 -16.41
C VAL A 269 1.21 -2.93 -14.99
N MET A 270 2.12 -2.24 -14.31
CA MET A 270 2.43 -2.51 -12.90
C MET A 270 1.20 -2.30 -12.00
N GLY A 271 0.49 -1.18 -12.14
CA GLY A 271 -0.70 -0.92 -11.33
C GLY A 271 -1.79 -1.96 -11.54
N PHE A 272 -1.93 -2.47 -12.77
CA PHE A 272 -2.81 -3.60 -13.05
C PHE A 272 -2.38 -4.88 -12.30
N ALA A 273 -1.08 -5.16 -12.24
CA ALA A 273 -0.52 -6.30 -11.50
C ALA A 273 -0.82 -6.21 -9.99
N GLU A 274 -0.67 -5.01 -9.43
CA GLU A 274 -0.90 -4.71 -8.02
C GLU A 274 -2.36 -4.96 -7.59
N LEU A 275 -3.31 -4.57 -8.43
CA LEU A 275 -4.72 -4.85 -8.20
C LEU A 275 -5.03 -6.35 -8.14
N LEU A 276 -4.43 -7.14 -9.03
CA LEU A 276 -4.64 -8.60 -9.05
C LEU A 276 -4.03 -9.28 -7.82
N SER A 277 -2.86 -8.81 -7.38
CA SER A 277 -2.17 -9.29 -6.18
C SER A 277 -2.99 -9.02 -4.90
N THR A 278 -3.56 -7.82 -4.77
CA THR A 278 -4.35 -7.45 -3.57
C THR A 278 -5.68 -8.21 -3.49
N ARG A 279 -6.34 -8.49 -4.61
CA ARG A 279 -7.58 -9.28 -4.64
C ARG A 279 -7.38 -10.72 -4.15
N SER A 280 -6.22 -11.31 -4.41
CA SER A 280 -5.91 -12.70 -4.00
C SER A 280 -5.92 -12.89 -2.46
N ARG A 281 -5.56 -11.85 -1.68
CA ARG A 281 -5.54 -11.89 -0.21
C ARG A 281 -6.93 -11.82 0.41
N CYS A 282 -7.81 -10.99 -0.15
CA CYS A 282 -9.11 -10.71 0.46
C CYS A 282 -10.10 -11.89 0.35
N ARG A 283 -9.92 -12.77 -0.64
CA ARG A 283 -10.85 -13.91 -0.90
C ARG A 283 -10.42 -15.27 -0.34
N ARG A 284 -9.19 -15.42 0.18
CA ARG A 284 -8.67 -16.72 0.67
C ARG A 284 -8.59 -16.87 2.19
N SER A 285 -9.27 -16.02 2.97
CA SER A 285 -9.52 -16.29 4.39
C SER A 285 -10.94 -16.81 4.65
N PRO A 286 -11.31 -18.05 4.24
CA PRO A 286 -12.48 -18.70 4.81
C PRO A 286 -12.27 -19.04 6.30
N ALA A 287 -11.02 -19.06 6.78
CA ALA A 287 -10.67 -19.36 8.17
C ALA A 287 -10.96 -18.21 9.17
N LEU A 288 -11.04 -16.95 8.73
CA LEU A 288 -11.51 -15.85 9.60
C LEU A 288 -13.03 -15.71 9.63
N ARG A 289 -13.75 -16.31 8.67
CA ARG A 289 -15.22 -16.29 8.67
C ARG A 289 -15.85 -17.21 9.72
N SER A 290 -15.13 -18.23 10.19
CA SER A 290 -15.63 -19.20 11.17
C SER A 290 -15.10 -19.03 12.59
N ARG A 291 -14.02 -18.26 12.83
CA ARG A 291 -13.48 -18.05 14.19
C ARG A 291 -13.84 -16.71 14.85
N VAL A 292 -14.44 -15.77 14.13
CA VAL A 292 -15.02 -14.57 14.74
C VAL A 292 -16.43 -14.82 15.29
N SER A 293 -17.01 -16.01 15.05
CA SER A 293 -18.33 -16.40 15.59
C SER A 293 -18.28 -17.32 16.82
N LEU A 294 -17.09 -17.67 17.32
CA LEU A 294 -16.90 -18.57 18.49
C LEU A 294 -15.82 -18.05 19.46
N GLY A 295 -15.69 -16.73 19.55
CA GLY A 295 -14.79 -16.04 20.48
C GLY A 295 -15.43 -14.79 21.08
N CYS A 296 -16.69 -14.93 21.49
CA CYS A 296 -17.26 -14.26 22.66
C CYS A 296 -17.57 -15.37 23.66
#